data_AF-A0A7C5D546-F1
#
_entry.id   AF-A0A7C5D546-F1
#
_cell.length_a   1.000
_cell.length_b   1.000
_cell.length_c   1.000
_cell.angle_alpha   90.00
_cell.angle_beta   90.00
_cell.angle_gamma   90.00
#
_symmetry.space_group_name_H-M   'P 1'
#
loop_
_entity.id
_entity.type
_entity.pdbx_description
1 polymer ?
#
loop_
_entity_poly.entity_id
_entity_poly.type
_entity_poly.pdbx_seq_one_letter_code
_entity_poly.pdbx_strand_id
1 'polypeptide(L)'
;FPIGHDAMSIIKGLKEELERLKVTTLTSQKVISLEQTSEHISAVITEDAKYLTSNVILATGGKGYPVLGAEGAGKISKKREE
;
A
#
# COMPACT_ATOMS: atom_id res chain seq x y z
N PHE A 1 -20.16 15.63 -3.45
CA PHE A 1 -19.58 15.21 -4.76
C PHE A 1 -18.80 16.38 -5.34
N PRO A 2 -17.76 16.14 -6.15
CA PRO A 2 -17.02 17.20 -6.83
C PRO A 2 -17.97 18.09 -7.62
N ILE A 3 -17.69 19.39 -7.72
CA ILE A 3 -18.55 20.35 -8.46
C ILE A 3 -18.71 19.91 -9.93
N GLY A 4 -17.64 19.35 -10.53
CA GLY A 4 -17.67 18.80 -11.89
C GLY A 4 -18.26 17.40 -12.01
N HIS A 5 -18.78 16.80 -10.93
CA HIS A 5 -19.34 15.45 -10.87
C HIS A 5 -18.41 14.31 -11.35
N ASP A 6 -17.11 14.57 -11.42
CA ASP A 6 -16.11 13.61 -11.88
C ASP A 6 -15.27 13.08 -10.72
N ALA A 7 -15.36 11.78 -10.44
CA ALA A 7 -14.55 11.13 -9.40
C ALA A 7 -13.04 11.20 -9.67
N MET A 8 -12.63 11.30 -10.95
CA MET A 8 -11.21 11.43 -11.32
C MET A 8 -10.59 12.72 -10.80
N SER A 9 -11.39 13.78 -10.63
CA SER A 9 -10.93 15.04 -10.05
C SER A 9 -10.39 14.87 -8.61
N ILE A 10 -10.96 13.94 -7.83
CA ILE A 10 -10.49 13.63 -6.47
C ILE A 10 -9.16 12.88 -6.52
N ILE A 11 -9.05 11.87 -7.37
CA ILE A 11 -7.81 11.09 -7.54
C ILE A 11 -6.67 12.01 -7.98
N LYS A 12 -6.95 12.91 -8.93
CA LYS A 12 -5.97 13.88 -9.42
C LYS A 12 -5.50 14.81 -8.30
N GLY A 13 -6.40 15.42 -7.54
CA GLY A 13 -6.03 16.33 -6.45
C GLY A 13 -5.18 15.64 -5.36
N LEU A 14 -5.50 14.39 -5.01
CA LEU A 14 -4.70 13.62 -4.06
C LEU A 14 -3.31 13.28 -4.62
N LYS A 15 -3.22 12.92 -5.91
CA LYS A 15 -1.95 12.64 -6.57
C LYS A 15 -1.04 13.87 -6.60
N GLU A 16 -1.61 15.03 -6.97
CA GLU A 16 -0.88 16.31 -6.98
C GLU A 16 -0.37 16.67 -5.58
N GLU A 17 -1.13 16.38 -4.53
CA GLU A 17 -0.70 16.65 -3.15
C GLU A 17 0.43 15.71 -2.69
N LEU A 18 0.39 14.43 -3.07
CA LEU A 18 1.50 13.50 -2.83
C LEU A 18 2.77 13.95 -3.56
N GLU A 19 2.65 14.41 -4.80
CA GLU A 19 3.77 14.96 -5.59
C GLU A 19 4.32 16.24 -4.95
N ARG A 20 3.45 17.17 -4.50
CA ARG A 20 3.84 18.40 -3.80
C ARG A 20 4.64 18.12 -2.53
N LEU A 21 4.23 17.08 -1.78
CA LEU A 21 4.89 16.62 -0.56
C LEU A 21 6.10 15.71 -0.84
N LYS A 22 6.42 15.44 -2.12
CA LYS A 22 7.53 14.58 -2.57
C LYS A 22 7.42 13.15 -2.04
N VAL A 23 6.20 12.64 -1.93
CA VAL A 23 5.94 11.23 -1.57
C VAL A 23 6.18 10.36 -2.81
N THR A 24 7.10 9.40 -2.71
CA THR A 24 7.34 8.42 -3.78
C THR A 24 6.17 7.45 -3.87
N THR A 25 5.54 7.38 -5.04
CA THR A 25 4.45 6.44 -5.31
C THR A 25 4.90 5.41 -6.34
N LEU A 26 4.88 4.13 -5.96
CA LEU A 26 5.18 3.01 -6.85
C LEU A 26 3.89 2.22 -7.11
N THR A 27 3.53 2.07 -8.38
CA THR A 27 2.35 1.33 -8.84
C THR A 27 2.76 -0.02 -9.43
N SER A 28 1.81 -0.94 -9.56
CA SER A 28 2.10 -2.30 -10.06
C SER A 28 3.13 -3.04 -9.21
N GLN A 29 3.07 -2.84 -7.90
CA GLN A 29 3.95 -3.45 -6.90
C GLN A 29 3.07 -4.24 -5.92
N LYS A 30 2.88 -5.54 -6.18
CA LYS A 30 2.10 -6.38 -5.26
C LYS A 30 2.96 -6.76 -4.06
N VAL A 31 2.53 -6.35 -2.88
CA VAL A 31 3.17 -6.76 -1.61
C VAL A 31 2.78 -8.20 -1.30
N ILE A 32 3.78 -9.06 -1.07
CA ILE A 32 3.59 -10.50 -0.83
C ILE A 32 3.95 -10.91 0.60
N SER A 33 4.87 -10.21 1.27
CA SER A 33 5.23 -10.46 2.66
C SER A 33 5.70 -9.20 3.39
N LEU A 34 5.56 -9.21 4.71
CA LEU A 34 6.26 -8.30 5.61
C LEU A 34 7.28 -9.10 6.40
N GLU A 35 8.53 -8.64 6.40
CA GLU A 35 9.54 -9.18 7.31
C GLU A 35 9.46 -8.43 8.63
N GLN A 36 9.66 -9.14 9.73
CA GLN A 36 9.63 -8.58 11.07
C GLN A 36 10.73 -9.19 11.91
N THR A 37 11.31 -8.38 12.78
CA THR A 37 12.12 -8.84 13.90
C THR A 37 11.21 -9.20 15.08
N SER A 38 11.80 -9.56 16.21
CA SER A 38 11.07 -9.76 17.47
C SER A 38 10.29 -8.52 17.93
N GLU A 39 10.70 -7.31 17.52
CA GLU A 39 10.17 -6.05 18.05
C GLU A 39 9.36 -5.26 17.03
N HIS A 40 9.74 -5.28 15.75
CA HIS A 40 9.14 -4.42 14.74
C HIS A 40 9.20 -5.01 13.32
N ILE A 41 8.40 -4.46 12.41
CA ILE A 41 8.53 -4.75 10.96
C ILE A 41 9.88 -4.22 10.48
N SER A 42 10.67 -5.02 9.76
CA SER A 42 11.98 -4.61 9.23
C SER A 42 11.96 -4.34 7.73
N ALA A 43 11.03 -4.95 6.98
CA ALA A 43 10.91 -4.74 5.55
C ALA A 43 9.52 -5.06 4.99
N VAL A 44 9.20 -4.43 3.86
CA VAL A 44 8.09 -4.75 2.97
C VAL A 44 8.64 -5.48 1.75
N ILE A 45 8.10 -6.66 1.44
CA ILE A 45 8.52 -7.49 0.32
C ILE A 45 7.43 -7.50 -0.74
N THR A 46 7.81 -7.15 -1.95
CA THR A 46 6.98 -7.19 -3.15
C THR A 46 7.39 -8.36 -4.05
N GLU A 47 6.67 -8.60 -5.14
CA GLU A 47 7.02 -9.64 -6.11
C GLU A 47 8.41 -9.45 -6.74
N ASP A 48 8.90 -8.22 -6.82
CA ASP A 48 10.12 -7.83 -7.54
C ASP A 48 11.16 -7.09 -6.68
N ALA A 49 10.80 -6.57 -5.50
CA ALA A 49 11.70 -5.77 -4.67
C ALA A 49 11.50 -5.94 -3.15
N LYS A 50 12.51 -5.50 -2.39
CA LYS A 50 12.52 -5.42 -0.92
C LYS A 50 12.76 -3.98 -0.47
N TYR A 51 11.89 -3.48 0.41
CA TYR A 51 11.96 -2.13 0.95
C TYR A 51 12.15 -2.17 2.46
N LEU A 52 13.31 -1.74 2.95
CA LEU A 52 13.61 -1.72 4.38
C LEU A 52 12.87 -0.56 5.07
N THR A 53 12.19 -0.85 6.17
CA THR A 53 11.48 0.16 6.97
C THR A 53 11.14 -0.40 8.35
N SER A 54 11.14 0.47 9.36
CA SER A 54 10.69 0.13 10.71
C SER A 54 9.20 0.39 10.94
N ASN A 55 8.56 1.16 10.05
CA ASN A 55 7.17 1.61 10.20
C ASN A 55 6.38 1.36 8.93
N VAL A 56 5.18 0.76 9.08
CA VAL A 56 4.29 0.42 7.96
C VAL A 56 2.86 0.77 8.31
N ILE A 57 2.17 1.45 7.38
CA ILE A 57 0.72 1.68 7.43
C ILE A 57 0.06 0.74 6.42
N LEU A 58 -0.86 -0.10 6.89
CA LEU A 58 -1.64 -1.00 6.04
C LEU A 58 -2.96 -0.34 5.63
N ALA A 59 -3.07 0.00 4.34
CA ALA A 59 -4.26 0.64 3.76
C ALA A 59 -4.79 -0.12 2.53
N THR A 60 -4.76 -1.46 2.55
CA THR A 60 -5.08 -2.34 1.40
C THR A 60 -6.58 -2.47 1.07
N GLY A 61 -7.45 -1.76 1.79
CA GLY A 61 -8.91 -1.94 1.70
C GLY A 61 -9.40 -3.29 2.24
N GLY A 62 -10.69 -3.57 1.99
CA GLY A 62 -11.39 -4.79 2.43
C GLY A 62 -11.44 -5.88 1.36
N LYS A 63 -12.50 -6.70 1.37
CA LYS A 63 -12.78 -7.77 0.38
C LYS A 63 -13.99 -7.51 -0.50
N GLY A 64 -14.54 -6.29 -0.47
CA GLY A 64 -15.85 -6.00 -1.06
C GLY A 64 -15.90 -6.14 -2.59
N TYR A 65 -14.78 -5.91 -3.28
CA TYR A 65 -14.70 -6.01 -4.74
C TYR A 65 -13.27 -6.36 -5.19
N PRO A 66 -12.86 -7.65 -5.12
CA PRO A 66 -11.46 -8.07 -5.29
C PRO A 66 -10.81 -7.70 -6.61
N VAL A 67 -11.59 -7.66 -7.71
CA VAL A 67 -11.11 -7.36 -9.06
C VAL A 67 -10.49 -5.96 -9.18
N LEU A 68 -10.84 -5.03 -8.29
CA LEU A 68 -10.26 -3.67 -8.24
C LEU A 68 -9.03 -3.56 -7.31
N GLY A 69 -8.48 -4.69 -6.86
CA GLY A 69 -7.30 -4.76 -5.99
C GLY A 69 -7.63 -4.87 -4.50
N ALA A 70 -8.90 -4.82 -4.10
CA ALA A 70 -9.36 -5.06 -2.73
C ALA A 70 -9.42 -6.58 -2.43
N GLU A 71 -8.30 -7.28 -2.58
CA GLU A 71 -8.19 -8.74 -2.36
C GLU A 71 -8.19 -9.11 -0.86
N GLY A 72 -8.15 -8.12 0.04
CA GLY A 72 -7.96 -8.34 1.47
C GLY A 72 -6.52 -8.73 1.82
N ALA A 73 -5.55 -8.22 1.06
CA ALA A 73 -4.12 -8.43 1.26
C ALA A 73 -3.61 -7.97 2.64
N GLY A 74 -4.39 -7.23 3.45
CA GLY A 74 -4.04 -6.96 4.85
C GLY A 74 -3.81 -8.21 5.72
N LYS A 75 -4.11 -9.42 5.22
CA LYS A 75 -3.71 -10.71 5.79
C LYS A 75 -2.39 -11.26 5.22
N ILE A 76 -1.49 -10.40 4.74
CA ILE A 76 -0.15 -10.79 4.30
C ILE A 76 0.50 -11.66 5.39
N SER A 77 0.99 -12.83 4.98
CA SER A 77 1.55 -13.87 5.84
C SER A 77 2.67 -13.30 6.72
N LYS A 78 2.47 -13.33 8.04
CA LYS A 78 3.57 -13.08 8.98
C LYS A 78 4.51 -14.29 8.95
N LYS A 79 5.64 -14.19 8.25
CA LYS A 79 6.75 -15.09 8.54
C LYS A 79 7.38 -14.60 9.85
N ARG A 80 7.43 -15.48 10.86
CA ARG A 80 8.25 -15.29 12.05
C ARG A 80 9.57 -15.99 11.76
N GLU A 81 10.68 -15.29 11.90
CA GLU A 81 11.96 -15.97 12.08
C GLU A 81 12.01 -16.47 13.53
N GLU A 82 12.37 -17.74 13.70
CA GLU A 82 12.52 -18.43 14.99
C GLU A 82 13.81 -18.02 15.70
#